data_AF-A0A059CL40-F1
#
_entry.id   AF-A0A059CL40-F1
#
_cell.length_a   1.000
_cell.length_b   1.000
_cell.length_c   1.000
_cell.angle_alpha   90.00
_cell.angle_beta   90.00
_cell.angle_gamma   90.00
#
_symmetry.space_group_name_H-M   'P 1'
#
loop_
_entity.id
_entity.type
_entity.pdbx_description
1 polymer ?
#
loop_
_entity_poly.entity_id
_entity_poly.type
_entity_poly.pdbx_seq_one_letter_code
_entity_poly.pdbx_strand_id
1 'polypeptide(L)'
;MQLAFPDAIYLVDAIQGGEMLMKACKPALESTYVTKVIHDCKRDSEALYFQFGIKLNNVVDTQQIAYTLIEEQEGRKRLPDDYISFVSLLADPRYGGVSYLEKEEVRILLRQDPKFWTYRPLSEMMIRAAADDVRFLVYIYRKMMEKLNARSLWYLAVRSALYCRCFCISDNNHADWPSLPPIPDDISAEKNAPEEEILSVLDVPPGKMGRVIGRRGASIMSVKESCNAEIFFGGAKGPPDKVFLIGPVKQVRKAEAILRGRMMDL
;
A
#
# COMPACT_ATOMS: atom_id res chain seq x y z
N MET A 1 15.37 3.88 6.83
CA MET A 1 14.61 2.65 6.54
C MET A 1 14.73 1.73 7.74
N GLN A 2 13.63 1.12 8.15
CA GLN A 2 13.56 0.25 9.32
C GLN A 2 13.32 -1.19 8.85
N LEU A 3 14.11 -2.14 9.32
CA LEU A 3 13.99 -3.55 8.97
C LEU A 3 13.90 -4.39 10.24
N ALA A 4 12.85 -5.19 10.37
CA ALA A 4 12.71 -6.15 11.46
C ALA A 4 12.86 -7.58 10.95
N PHE A 5 13.70 -8.33 11.64
CA PHE A 5 13.85 -9.77 11.54
C PHE A 5 13.32 -10.41 12.83
N PRO A 6 13.08 -11.73 12.86
CA PRO A 6 12.61 -12.42 14.07
C PRO A 6 13.52 -12.25 15.29
N ASP A 7 14.81 -12.01 15.07
CA ASP A 7 15.89 -11.96 16.05
C ASP A 7 16.49 -10.56 16.24
N ALA A 8 16.34 -9.66 15.27
CA ALA A 8 16.99 -8.35 15.29
C ALA A 8 16.20 -7.25 14.56
N ILE A 9 16.39 -6.01 14.98
CA ILE A 9 15.85 -4.81 14.30
C ILE A 9 17.03 -3.95 13.84
N TYR A 10 17.01 -3.54 12.57
CA TYR A 10 18.03 -2.71 11.96
C TYR A 10 17.41 -1.37 11.54
N LEU A 11 18.08 -0.28 11.93
CA LEU A 11 17.77 1.07 11.48
C LEU A 11 18.82 1.50 10.48
N VAL A 12 18.44 1.52 9.21
CA VAL A 12 19.30 1.82 8.07
C VAL A 12 19.22 3.32 7.76
N ASP A 13 20.34 4.02 7.94
CA ASP A 13 20.44 5.46 7.64
C ASP A 13 20.65 5.68 6.13
N ALA A 14 19.56 5.99 5.44
CA ALA A 14 19.58 6.28 4.00
C ALA A 14 20.24 7.63 3.66
N ILE A 15 20.41 8.54 4.64
CA ILE A 15 21.05 9.85 4.41
C ILE A 15 22.56 9.71 4.46
N GLN A 16 23.10 9.14 5.55
CA GLN A 16 24.55 8.97 5.69
C GLN A 16 25.09 7.77 4.90
N GLY A 17 24.36 6.65 4.88
CA GLY A 17 24.73 5.46 4.12
C GLY A 17 24.51 5.59 2.61
N GLY A 18 23.70 6.58 2.20
CA GLY A 18 23.46 6.94 0.81
C GLY A 18 22.99 5.78 -0.08
N GLU A 19 23.26 5.93 -1.37
CA GLU A 19 22.83 4.98 -2.39
C GLU A 19 23.49 3.60 -2.25
N MET A 20 24.74 3.54 -1.77
CA MET A 20 25.49 2.28 -1.62
C MET A 20 24.79 1.34 -0.65
N LEU A 21 24.40 1.85 0.53
CA LEU A 21 23.74 1.05 1.56
C LEU A 21 22.35 0.59 1.08
N MET A 22 21.61 1.46 0.41
CA MET A 22 20.29 1.12 -0.13
C MET A 22 20.39 0.09 -1.27
N LYS A 23 21.41 0.18 -2.13
CA LYS A 23 21.71 -0.83 -3.17
C LYS A 23 22.08 -2.19 -2.56
N ALA A 24 22.71 -2.23 -1.39
CA ALA A 24 22.98 -3.50 -0.70
C ALA A 24 21.69 -4.20 -0.23
N CYS A 25 20.64 -3.44 0.10
CA CYS A 25 19.33 -3.99 0.45
C CYS A 25 18.50 -4.41 -0.77
N LYS A 26 18.82 -3.92 -1.97
CA LYS A 26 18.07 -4.15 -3.21
C LYS A 26 17.80 -5.63 -3.49
N PRO A 27 18.77 -6.57 -3.43
CA PRO A 27 18.50 -7.97 -3.73
C PRO A 27 17.44 -8.60 -2.83
N ALA A 28 17.39 -8.24 -1.55
CA ALA A 28 16.38 -8.75 -0.61
C ALA A 28 15.01 -8.11 -0.86
N LEU A 29 14.98 -6.81 -1.14
CA LEU A 29 13.74 -6.06 -1.40
C LEU A 29 13.07 -6.48 -2.72
N GLU A 30 13.86 -6.79 -3.75
CA GLU A 30 13.36 -7.24 -5.07
C GLU A 30 13.16 -8.76 -5.15
N SER A 31 13.66 -9.54 -4.19
CA SER A 31 13.51 -11.00 -4.20
C SER A 31 12.04 -11.43 -4.07
N THR A 32 11.62 -12.38 -4.90
CA THR A 32 10.30 -13.02 -4.79
C THR A 32 10.25 -14.06 -3.67
N TYR A 33 11.40 -14.55 -3.20
CA TYR A 33 11.50 -15.58 -2.16
C TYR A 33 11.46 -15.02 -0.74
N VAL A 34 11.75 -13.73 -0.57
CA VAL A 34 11.72 -13.05 0.73
C VAL A 34 10.41 -12.29 0.84
N THR A 35 9.57 -12.65 1.82
CA THR A 35 8.34 -11.92 2.12
C THR A 35 8.65 -10.63 2.87
N LYS A 36 8.18 -9.49 2.36
CA LYS A 36 8.31 -8.19 3.04
C LYS A 36 6.97 -7.81 3.66
N VAL A 37 6.91 -7.70 4.97
CA VAL A 37 5.70 -7.24 5.67
C VAL A 37 5.77 -5.73 5.82
N ILE A 38 4.80 -5.02 5.25
CA ILE A 38 4.73 -3.56 5.28
C ILE A 38 3.31 -3.15 5.72
N HIS A 39 3.19 -1.98 6.34
CA HIS A 39 1.90 -1.38 6.66
C HIS A 39 1.70 -0.16 5.76
N ASP A 40 0.78 -0.26 4.79
CA ASP A 40 0.59 0.72 3.71
C ASP A 40 1.80 0.87 2.77
N CYS A 41 2.01 -0.12 1.91
CA CYS A 41 3.21 -0.20 1.07
C CYS A 41 3.26 0.81 -0.09
N LYS A 42 2.17 1.51 -0.41
CA LYS A 42 2.06 2.35 -1.62
C LYS A 42 3.09 3.49 -1.64
N ARG A 43 3.21 4.24 -0.55
CA ARG A 43 4.13 5.39 -0.45
C ARG A 43 5.58 4.98 -0.26
N ASP A 44 5.81 3.88 0.46
CA ASP A 44 7.15 3.33 0.64
C ASP A 44 7.71 2.80 -0.69
N SER A 45 6.87 2.12 -1.48
CA SER A 45 7.25 1.66 -2.83
C SER A 45 7.59 2.82 -3.75
N GLU A 46 6.78 3.88 -3.78
CA GLU A 46 7.03 5.10 -4.54
C GLU A 46 8.39 5.72 -4.17
N ALA A 47 8.67 5.87 -2.87
CA ALA A 47 9.93 6.46 -2.40
C ALA A 47 11.14 5.60 -2.79
N LEU A 48 11.07 4.28 -2.59
CA LEU A 48 12.15 3.35 -2.94
C LEU A 48 12.40 3.28 -4.44
N TYR A 49 11.34 3.35 -5.24
CA TYR A 49 11.41 3.34 -6.70
C TYR A 49 12.08 4.61 -7.23
N PHE A 50 11.60 5.80 -6.86
CA PHE A 50 12.13 7.05 -7.40
C PHE A 50 13.48 7.46 -6.81
N GLN A 51 13.77 7.15 -5.54
CA GLN A 51 15.03 7.55 -4.92
C GLN A 51 16.17 6.56 -5.20
N PHE A 52 15.87 5.26 -5.30
CA PHE A 52 16.89 4.21 -5.36
C PHE A 52 16.70 3.20 -6.51
N GLY A 53 15.63 3.31 -7.29
CA GLY A 53 15.33 2.39 -8.39
C GLY A 53 15.07 0.95 -7.90
N ILE A 54 14.49 0.80 -6.70
CA ILE A 54 14.20 -0.50 -6.07
C ILE A 54 12.72 -0.84 -6.29
N LYS A 55 12.45 -2.05 -6.77
CA LYS A 55 11.09 -2.57 -7.00
C LYS A 55 10.70 -3.59 -5.93
N LEU A 56 9.75 -3.24 -5.06
CA LEU A 56 9.30 -4.16 -4.01
C LEU A 56 8.50 -5.33 -4.60
N ASN A 57 8.96 -6.56 -4.35
CA ASN A 57 8.28 -7.79 -4.76
C ASN A 57 7.89 -8.62 -3.54
N ASN A 58 6.88 -9.49 -3.63
CA ASN A 58 6.43 -10.35 -2.50
C ASN A 58 6.18 -9.56 -1.20
N VAL A 59 5.39 -8.49 -1.30
CA VAL A 59 4.98 -7.67 -0.15
C VAL A 59 3.67 -8.23 0.42
N VAL A 60 3.55 -8.18 1.74
CA VAL A 60 2.32 -8.41 2.48
C VAL A 60 1.93 -7.11 3.14
N ASP A 61 0.91 -6.45 2.60
CA ASP A 61 0.36 -5.22 3.20
C ASP A 61 -0.63 -5.58 4.33
N THR A 62 -0.23 -5.25 5.56
CA THR A 62 -1.03 -5.52 6.76
C THR A 62 -2.23 -4.58 6.91
N GLN A 63 -2.17 -3.35 6.37
CA GLN A 63 -3.19 -2.33 6.59
C GLN A 63 -4.34 -2.47 5.61
N GLN A 64 -4.02 -2.37 4.32
CA GLN A 64 -4.99 -2.08 3.29
C GLN A 64 -5.60 -3.36 2.70
N ILE A 65 -4.90 -4.48 2.89
CA ILE A 65 -5.20 -5.72 2.20
C ILE A 65 -5.48 -6.83 3.21
N ALA A 66 -4.53 -7.19 4.08
CA ALA A 66 -4.75 -8.28 5.01
C ALA A 66 -5.91 -8.02 5.99
N TYR A 67 -5.95 -6.85 6.62
CA TYR A 67 -7.04 -6.50 7.54
C TYR A 67 -8.40 -6.45 6.83
N THR A 68 -8.50 -5.77 5.70
CA THR A 68 -9.75 -5.66 4.93
C THR A 68 -10.26 -7.03 4.47
N LEU A 69 -9.37 -7.92 4.02
CA LEU A 69 -9.76 -9.27 3.63
C LEU A 69 -10.28 -10.10 4.81
N ILE A 70 -9.69 -9.94 6.01
CA ILE A 70 -10.19 -10.62 7.22
C ILE A 70 -11.58 -10.10 7.60
N GLU A 71 -11.80 -8.78 7.56
CA GLU A 71 -13.11 -8.20 7.86
C GLU A 71 -14.18 -8.62 6.82
N GLU A 72 -13.80 -8.70 5.54
CA GLU A 72 -14.67 -9.23 4.47
C GLU A 72 -15.02 -10.72 4.71
N GLN A 73 -14.05 -11.53 5.15
CA GLN A 73 -14.28 -12.93 5.54
C GLN A 73 -15.24 -13.06 6.73
N GLU A 74 -15.18 -12.14 7.68
CA GLU A 74 -16.07 -12.08 8.85
C GLU A 74 -17.45 -11.48 8.51
N GLY A 75 -17.70 -11.15 7.23
CA GLY A 75 -19.00 -10.70 6.73
C GLY A 75 -19.26 -9.20 6.88
N ARG A 76 -18.23 -8.42 7.26
CA ARG A 76 -18.34 -6.97 7.37
C ARG A 76 -18.32 -6.35 5.98
N LYS A 77 -19.27 -5.45 5.69
CA LYS A 77 -19.27 -4.72 4.42
C LYS A 77 -18.12 -3.73 4.41
N ARG A 78 -17.27 -3.83 3.39
CA ARG A 78 -16.23 -2.85 3.08
C ARG A 78 -16.86 -1.47 2.91
N LEU A 79 -16.50 -0.52 3.77
CA LEU A 79 -16.83 0.89 3.58
C LEU A 79 -15.71 1.57 2.77
N PRO A 80 -16.07 2.50 1.84
CA PRO A 80 -15.07 3.35 1.19
C PRO A 80 -14.31 4.14 2.26
N ASP A 81 -12.97 4.11 2.19
CA ASP A 81 -12.04 4.78 3.11
C ASP A 81 -11.94 4.20 4.54
N ASP A 82 -12.35 2.95 4.77
CA ASP A 82 -12.16 2.23 6.04
C ASP A 82 -10.71 1.73 6.19
N TYR A 83 -9.82 2.63 6.60
CA TYR A 83 -8.40 2.36 6.82
C TYR A 83 -8.08 2.27 8.31
N ILE A 84 -7.51 1.15 8.75
CA ILE A 84 -7.06 1.00 10.13
C ILE A 84 -5.66 1.57 10.31
N SER A 85 -5.45 2.52 11.22
CA SER A 85 -4.07 2.99 11.48
C SER A 85 -3.23 1.88 12.14
N PHE A 86 -1.90 1.88 11.97
CA PHE A 86 -1.03 0.91 12.63
C PHE A 86 -1.23 0.86 14.16
N VAL A 87 -1.45 2.03 14.79
CA VAL A 87 -1.71 2.11 16.24
C VAL A 87 -3.02 1.42 16.59
N SER A 88 -4.06 1.67 15.79
CA SER A 88 -5.37 1.03 15.97
C SER A 88 -5.30 -0.48 15.75
N LEU A 89 -4.52 -0.93 14.77
CA LEU A 89 -4.30 -2.35 14.48
C LEU A 89 -3.54 -3.05 15.63
N LEU A 90 -2.52 -2.39 16.18
CA LEU A 90 -1.74 -2.92 17.30
C LEU A 90 -2.58 -2.96 18.59
N ALA A 91 -3.44 -1.97 18.81
CA ALA A 91 -4.35 -1.91 19.94
C ALA A 91 -5.49 -2.94 19.86
N ASP A 92 -5.81 -3.46 18.67
CA ASP A 92 -6.80 -4.52 18.50
C ASP A 92 -6.33 -5.79 19.24
N PRO A 93 -7.12 -6.30 20.22
CA PRO A 93 -6.79 -7.53 20.95
C PRO A 93 -6.55 -8.75 20.07
N ARG A 94 -7.10 -8.77 18.84
CA ARG A 94 -6.91 -9.86 17.87
C ARG A 94 -5.47 -9.94 17.34
N TYR A 95 -4.72 -8.84 17.33
CA TYR A 95 -3.43 -8.73 16.66
C TYR A 95 -2.29 -8.24 17.56
N GLY A 96 -2.59 -7.66 18.72
CA GLY A 96 -1.56 -7.22 19.67
C GLY A 96 -2.12 -6.87 21.04
N GLY A 97 -3.26 -6.17 21.11
CA GLY A 97 -3.81 -5.66 22.36
C GLY A 97 -2.89 -4.67 23.08
N VAL A 98 -1.90 -4.10 22.38
CA VAL A 98 -0.92 -3.18 22.95
C VAL A 98 -1.33 -1.75 22.63
N SER A 99 -1.65 -0.98 23.67
CA SER A 99 -1.86 0.46 23.52
C SER A 99 -0.52 1.16 23.43
N TYR A 100 -0.28 1.87 22.32
CA TYR A 100 0.99 2.53 22.05
C TYR A 100 0.83 4.06 22.08
N LEU A 101 0.56 4.57 23.29
CA LEU A 101 0.28 5.98 23.58
C LEU A 101 1.47 6.90 23.25
N GLU A 102 2.70 6.44 23.46
CA GLU A 102 3.93 7.21 23.20
C GLU A 102 4.10 7.60 21.72
N LYS A 103 3.48 6.85 20.78
CA LYS A 103 3.51 7.20 19.34
C LYS A 103 2.69 8.42 19.00
N GLU A 104 1.64 8.69 19.77
CA GLU A 104 0.79 9.87 19.57
C GLU A 104 1.64 11.14 19.75
N GLU A 105 2.51 11.14 20.75
CA GLU A 105 3.43 12.25 21.06
C GLU A 105 4.47 12.45 19.95
N VAL A 106 5.09 11.37 19.48
CA VAL A 106 6.05 11.44 18.36
C VAL A 106 5.37 11.92 17.07
N ARG A 107 4.12 11.51 16.82
CA ARG A 107 3.34 12.00 15.66
C ARG A 107 3.06 13.49 15.73
N ILE A 108 2.81 14.03 16.93
CA ILE A 108 2.65 15.48 17.12
C ILE A 108 3.95 16.19 16.78
N LEU A 109 5.09 15.70 17.26
CA LEU A 109 6.40 16.27 16.96
C LEU A 109 6.73 16.21 15.46
N LEU A 110 6.39 15.11 14.77
CA LEU A 110 6.56 14.99 13.31
C LEU A 110 5.74 16.01 12.52
N ARG A 111 4.55 16.39 13.01
CA ARG A 111 3.72 17.41 12.37
C ARG A 111 4.25 18.82 12.62
N GLN A 112 4.91 19.04 13.75
CA GLN A 112 5.50 20.32 14.11
C GLN A 112 6.83 20.56 13.41
N ASP A 113 7.66 19.52 13.25
CA ASP A 113 8.97 19.63 12.62
C ASP A 113 9.12 18.70 11.40
N PRO A 114 8.98 19.23 10.18
CA PRO A 114 9.23 18.49 8.94
C PRO A 114 10.66 17.97 8.80
N LYS A 115 11.64 18.53 9.53
CA LYS A 115 13.05 18.15 9.52
C LYS A 115 13.41 17.15 10.62
N PHE A 116 12.44 16.70 11.42
CA PHE A 116 12.66 15.81 12.56
C PHE A 116 13.60 14.63 12.25
N TRP A 117 13.38 13.90 11.15
CA TRP A 117 14.21 12.75 10.75
C TRP A 117 15.57 13.10 10.12
N THR A 118 15.88 14.38 9.92
CA THR A 118 17.15 14.83 9.32
C THR A 118 18.23 15.09 10.36
N TYR A 119 17.87 15.29 11.63
CA TYR A 119 18.84 15.57 12.69
C TYR A 119 19.70 14.34 13.01
N ARG A 120 20.98 14.59 13.35
CA ARG A 120 21.96 13.56 13.71
C ARG A 120 22.82 14.04 14.89
N PRO A 121 23.22 13.13 15.82
CA PRO A 121 22.82 11.73 15.91
C PRO A 121 21.32 11.57 16.26
N LEU A 122 20.75 10.40 15.99
CA LEU A 122 19.35 10.13 16.34
C LEU A 122 19.21 10.08 17.87
N SER A 123 18.17 10.72 18.41
CA SER A 123 17.87 10.62 19.84
C SER A 123 17.32 9.23 20.18
N GLU A 124 17.38 8.85 21.46
CA GLU A 124 16.85 7.56 21.91
C GLU A 124 15.35 7.41 21.61
N MET A 125 14.59 8.51 21.73
CA MET A 125 13.17 8.55 21.35
C MET A 125 12.96 8.25 19.86
N MET A 126 13.79 8.83 18.99
CA MET A 126 13.71 8.58 17.54
C MET A 126 14.03 7.12 17.20
N ILE A 127 15.04 6.55 17.86
CA ILE A 127 15.45 5.15 17.68
C ILE A 127 14.33 4.21 18.12
N ARG A 128 13.74 4.43 19.31
CA ARG A 128 12.63 3.62 19.82
C ARG A 128 11.40 3.70 18.90
N ALA A 129 10.99 4.91 18.52
CA ALA A 129 9.84 5.11 17.63
C ALA A 129 10.03 4.41 16.28
N ALA A 130 11.22 4.51 15.68
CA ALA A 130 11.53 3.83 14.42
C ALA A 130 11.58 2.30 14.58
N ALA A 131 12.11 1.79 15.69
CA ALA A 131 12.15 0.35 15.94
C ALA A 131 10.74 -0.22 16.16
N ASP A 132 9.89 0.49 16.90
CA ASP A 132 8.54 0.05 17.23
C ASP A 132 7.59 0.06 16.01
N ASP A 133 7.87 0.87 14.98
CA ASP A 133 7.15 0.83 13.70
C ASP A 133 7.21 -0.55 13.03
N VAL A 134 8.32 -1.29 13.22
CA VAL A 134 8.55 -2.57 12.55
C VAL A 134 8.55 -3.75 13.50
N ARG A 135 8.83 -3.54 14.78
CA ARG A 135 8.90 -4.59 15.81
C ARG A 135 7.65 -5.45 15.85
N PHE A 136 6.46 -4.82 15.83
CA PHE A 136 5.20 -5.53 15.98
C PHE A 136 4.67 -6.11 14.66
N LEU A 137 5.17 -5.67 13.51
CA LEU A 137 4.70 -6.14 12.20
C LEU A 137 4.90 -7.64 12.02
N VAL A 138 6.02 -8.19 12.49
CA VAL A 138 6.31 -9.62 12.40
C VAL A 138 5.28 -10.44 13.20
N TYR A 139 4.88 -9.95 14.36
CA TYR A 139 3.88 -10.61 15.20
C TYR A 139 2.47 -10.50 14.59
N ILE A 140 2.08 -9.29 14.16
CA ILE A 140 0.80 -9.03 13.48
C ILE A 140 0.67 -9.90 12.24
N TYR A 141 1.73 -9.99 11.43
CA TYR A 141 1.77 -10.84 10.24
C TYR A 141 1.44 -12.30 10.57
N ARG A 142 2.11 -12.89 11.57
CA ARG A 142 1.81 -14.28 11.98
C ARG A 142 0.35 -14.46 12.36
N LYS A 143 -0.22 -13.53 13.13
CA LYS A 143 -1.64 -13.57 13.53
C LYS A 143 -2.62 -13.40 12.38
N MET A 144 -2.29 -12.57 11.38
CA MET A 144 -3.11 -12.42 10.18
C MET A 144 -3.04 -13.69 9.31
N MET A 145 -1.86 -14.26 9.14
CA MET A 145 -1.67 -15.48 8.34
C MET A 145 -2.42 -16.69 8.90
N GLU A 146 -2.60 -16.78 10.23
CA GLU A 146 -3.44 -17.80 10.87
C GLU A 146 -4.94 -17.66 10.53
N LYS A 147 -5.40 -16.48 10.13
CA LYS A 147 -6.82 -16.16 9.88
C LYS A 147 -7.21 -16.15 8.40
N LEU A 148 -6.25 -15.94 7.51
CA LEU A 148 -6.49 -15.82 6.07
C LEU A 148 -6.69 -17.21 5.45
N ASN A 149 -7.76 -17.35 4.66
CA ASN A 149 -7.98 -18.56 3.86
C ASN A 149 -7.19 -18.51 2.54
N ALA A 150 -7.15 -19.61 1.80
CA ALA A 150 -6.39 -19.71 0.53
C ALA A 150 -6.79 -18.62 -0.49
N ARG A 151 -8.09 -18.29 -0.57
CA ARG A 151 -8.61 -17.23 -1.44
C ARG A 151 -8.10 -15.85 -1.03
N SER A 152 -8.16 -15.52 0.26
CA SER A 152 -7.67 -14.26 0.79
C SER A 152 -6.15 -14.14 0.68
N LEU A 153 -5.41 -15.24 0.82
CA LEU A 153 -3.96 -15.25 0.59
C LEU A 153 -3.60 -14.93 -0.87
N TRP A 154 -4.38 -15.46 -1.82
CA TRP A 154 -4.22 -15.10 -3.23
C TRP A 154 -4.53 -13.61 -3.48
N TYR A 155 -5.67 -13.11 -2.99
CA TYR A 155 -6.00 -11.68 -3.10
C TYR A 155 -4.95 -10.79 -2.43
N LEU A 156 -4.40 -11.23 -1.29
CA LEU A 156 -3.33 -10.54 -0.60
C LEU A 156 -2.10 -10.39 -1.49
N ALA A 157 -1.67 -11.46 -2.15
CA ALA A 157 -0.52 -11.44 -3.05
C ALA A 157 -0.77 -10.55 -4.29
N VAL A 158 -1.94 -10.67 -4.92
CA VAL A 158 -2.30 -9.85 -6.11
C VAL A 158 -2.37 -8.37 -5.76
N ARG A 159 -3.19 -8.00 -4.75
CA ARG A 159 -3.37 -6.60 -4.38
C ARG A 159 -2.08 -5.98 -3.88
N SER A 160 -1.25 -6.71 -3.14
CA SER A 160 0.02 -6.16 -2.63
C SER A 160 0.98 -5.86 -3.79
N ALA A 161 1.00 -6.73 -4.81
CA ALA A 161 1.76 -6.47 -6.03
C ALA A 161 1.22 -5.27 -6.83
N LEU A 162 -0.10 -5.12 -6.93
CA LEU A 162 -0.72 -3.96 -7.60
C LEU A 162 -0.44 -2.65 -6.83
N TYR A 163 -0.45 -2.70 -5.50
CA TYR A 163 -0.17 -1.55 -4.64
C TYR A 163 1.29 -1.12 -4.71
N CYS A 164 2.23 -2.07 -4.76
CA CYS A 164 3.64 -1.75 -4.95
C CYS A 164 3.91 -1.10 -6.33
N ARG A 165 3.13 -1.46 -7.35
CA ARG A 165 3.18 -0.83 -8.68
C ARG A 165 2.48 0.52 -8.74
N CYS A 166 1.53 0.76 -7.84
CA CYS A 166 0.83 2.04 -7.75
C CYS A 166 1.86 3.15 -7.55
N PHE A 167 1.72 4.25 -8.30
CA PHE A 167 2.67 5.37 -8.36
C PHE A 167 4.05 5.08 -8.98
N CYS A 168 4.47 3.83 -9.10
CA CYS A 168 5.74 3.44 -9.74
C CYS A 168 5.60 3.36 -11.27
N ILE A 169 5.32 4.50 -11.89
CA ILE A 169 5.10 4.59 -13.34
C ILE A 169 6.42 4.48 -14.09
N SER A 170 6.40 3.63 -15.10
CA SER A 170 7.42 3.53 -16.14
C SER A 170 6.71 3.48 -17.48
N ASP A 171 7.32 4.04 -18.53
CA ASP A 171 6.71 4.13 -19.87
C ASP A 171 6.51 2.77 -20.56
N ASN A 172 6.91 1.67 -19.91
CA ASN A 172 6.88 0.31 -20.46
C ASN A 172 5.69 -0.54 -19.96
N ASN A 173 4.60 0.08 -19.47
CA ASN A 173 3.43 -0.64 -18.94
C ASN A 173 3.78 -1.68 -17.84
N HIS A 174 4.75 -1.37 -16.99
CA HIS A 174 5.24 -2.26 -15.95
C HIS A 174 5.83 -3.59 -16.46
N ALA A 175 6.33 -3.64 -17.71
CA ALA A 175 6.95 -4.85 -18.28
C ALA A 175 8.13 -5.39 -17.46
N ASP A 176 8.81 -4.51 -16.73
CA ASP A 176 9.93 -4.91 -15.87
C ASP A 176 9.51 -5.40 -14.47
N TRP A 177 8.21 -5.53 -14.21
CA TRP A 177 7.69 -6.07 -12.96
C TRP A 177 7.35 -7.55 -13.13
N PRO A 178 7.48 -8.39 -12.09
CA PRO A 178 7.06 -9.79 -12.17
C PRO A 178 5.59 -9.93 -12.59
N SER A 179 5.21 -11.04 -13.19
CA SER A 179 3.79 -11.32 -13.46
C SER A 179 2.99 -11.40 -12.16
N LEU A 180 1.72 -11.02 -12.19
CA LEU A 180 0.81 -11.26 -11.07
C LEU A 180 0.61 -12.77 -10.88
N PRO A 181 0.40 -13.25 -9.64
CA PRO A 181 0.17 -14.66 -9.41
C PRO A 181 -1.16 -15.10 -10.07
N PRO A 182 -1.16 -16.18 -10.86
CA PRO A 182 -2.39 -16.69 -11.48
C PRO A 182 -3.37 -17.17 -10.41
N ILE A 183 -4.65 -17.24 -10.76
CA ILE A 183 -5.68 -17.83 -9.90
C ILE A 183 -5.37 -19.33 -9.75
N PRO A 184 -5.23 -19.87 -8.52
CA PRO A 184 -5.02 -21.30 -8.32
C PRO A 184 -6.21 -22.12 -8.83
N ASP A 185 -5.94 -23.25 -9.49
CA ASP A 185 -6.97 -24.13 -10.07
C ASP A 185 -8.02 -24.56 -9.05
N ASP A 186 -7.60 -24.86 -7.82
CA ASP A 186 -8.47 -25.27 -6.71
C ASP A 186 -9.54 -24.22 -6.35
N ILE A 187 -9.20 -22.94 -6.50
CA ILE A 187 -10.09 -21.81 -6.19
C ILE A 187 -10.90 -21.42 -7.44
N SER A 188 -10.36 -21.67 -8.63
CA SER A 188 -11.02 -21.38 -9.91
C SER A 188 -12.30 -22.19 -10.13
N ALA A 189 -12.40 -23.37 -9.52
CA ALA A 189 -13.54 -24.29 -9.64
C ALA A 189 -14.73 -23.94 -8.73
N GLU A 190 -14.60 -22.96 -7.83
CA GLU A 190 -15.67 -22.52 -6.96
C GLU A 190 -16.77 -21.76 -7.73
N LYS A 191 -18.04 -21.94 -7.35
CA LYS A 191 -19.19 -21.22 -7.97
C LYS A 191 -19.06 -19.69 -7.95
N ASN A 192 -18.21 -19.16 -7.05
CA ASN A 192 -17.89 -17.74 -6.91
C ASN A 192 -16.39 -17.51 -7.10
N ALA A 193 -15.81 -18.02 -8.20
CA ALA A 193 -14.40 -17.87 -8.52
C ALA A 193 -13.92 -16.42 -8.38
N PRO A 194 -12.70 -16.19 -7.88
CA PRO A 194 -12.15 -14.85 -7.73
C PRO A 194 -11.99 -14.18 -9.10
N GLU A 195 -12.37 -12.90 -9.20
CA GLU A 195 -12.13 -12.12 -10.41
C GLU A 195 -10.67 -11.62 -10.46
N GLU A 196 -10.09 -11.63 -11.66
CA GLU A 196 -8.79 -11.00 -11.91
C GLU A 196 -8.84 -9.50 -11.58
N GLU A 197 -7.82 -9.01 -10.88
CA GLU A 197 -7.66 -7.60 -10.57
C GLU A 197 -6.52 -6.98 -11.39
N ILE A 198 -6.71 -5.73 -11.78
CA ILE A 198 -5.74 -4.96 -12.59
C ILE A 198 -5.47 -3.60 -11.96
N LEU A 199 -4.30 -3.04 -12.31
CA LEU A 199 -3.98 -1.63 -12.16
C LEU A 199 -4.13 -0.95 -13.52
N SER A 200 -5.08 -0.02 -13.64
CA SER A 200 -5.19 0.88 -14.80
C SER A 200 -4.71 2.28 -14.42
N VAL A 201 -3.89 2.89 -15.27
CA VAL A 201 -3.40 4.26 -15.10
C VAL A 201 -4.05 5.13 -16.15
N LEU A 202 -4.77 6.15 -15.70
CA LEU A 202 -5.49 7.08 -16.56
C LEU A 202 -4.80 8.44 -16.53
N ASP A 203 -4.40 8.92 -17.71
CA ASP A 203 -3.89 10.28 -17.89
C ASP A 203 -5.03 11.30 -17.87
N VAL A 204 -4.85 12.35 -17.08
CA VAL A 204 -5.79 13.45 -16.90
C VAL A 204 -5.21 14.71 -17.53
N PRO A 205 -5.86 15.28 -18.55
CA PRO A 205 -5.39 16.50 -19.18
C PRO A 205 -5.25 17.67 -18.18
N PRO A 206 -4.31 18.61 -18.40
CA PRO A 206 -4.12 19.76 -17.52
C PRO A 206 -5.43 20.52 -17.26
N GLY A 207 -5.70 20.84 -16.00
CA GLY A 207 -6.92 21.54 -15.57
C GLY A 207 -8.20 20.69 -15.49
N LYS A 208 -8.18 19.41 -15.90
CA LYS A 208 -9.36 18.52 -15.85
C LYS A 208 -9.49 17.73 -14.55
N MET A 209 -8.45 17.68 -13.71
CA MET A 209 -8.47 16.95 -12.43
C MET A 209 -9.61 17.39 -11.51
N GLY A 210 -9.95 18.69 -11.51
CA GLY A 210 -11.11 19.20 -10.76
C GLY A 210 -12.45 18.62 -11.20
N ARG A 211 -12.59 18.24 -12.49
CA ARG A 211 -13.81 17.58 -13.01
C ARG A 211 -13.88 16.11 -12.63
N VAL A 212 -12.73 15.44 -12.57
CA VAL A 212 -12.59 14.04 -12.10
C VAL A 212 -13.01 13.94 -10.63
N ILE A 213 -12.40 14.76 -9.77
CA ILE A 213 -12.65 14.77 -8.32
C ILE A 213 -14.05 15.32 -8.00
N GLY A 214 -14.47 16.37 -8.71
CA GLY A 214 -15.71 17.10 -8.45
C GLY A 214 -15.65 17.96 -7.19
N ARG A 215 -16.70 18.78 -6.97
CA ARG A 215 -16.77 19.66 -5.79
C ARG A 215 -16.76 18.81 -4.51
N ARG A 216 -15.80 19.09 -3.62
CA ARG A 216 -15.60 18.37 -2.35
C ARG A 216 -15.47 16.83 -2.51
N GLY A 217 -15.00 16.35 -3.67
CA GLY A 217 -14.85 14.91 -3.91
C GLY A 217 -16.13 14.15 -4.23
N ALA A 218 -17.28 14.82 -4.40
CA ALA A 218 -18.56 14.14 -4.60
C ALA A 218 -18.60 13.28 -5.88
N SER A 219 -17.94 13.74 -6.96
CA SER A 219 -17.88 13.00 -8.22
C SER A 219 -17.12 11.70 -8.04
N ILE A 220 -15.92 11.77 -7.45
CA ILE A 220 -15.10 10.58 -7.26
C ILE A 220 -15.73 9.59 -6.27
N MET A 221 -16.36 10.07 -5.20
CA MET A 221 -17.09 9.21 -4.26
C MET A 221 -18.20 8.44 -4.96
N SER A 222 -18.99 9.11 -5.82
CA SER A 222 -20.01 8.43 -6.63
C SER A 222 -19.43 7.37 -7.58
N VAL A 223 -18.24 7.61 -8.15
CA VAL A 223 -17.55 6.61 -8.98
C VAL A 223 -17.08 5.43 -8.13
N LYS A 224 -16.48 5.66 -6.96
CA LYS A 224 -16.06 4.62 -5.99
C LYS A 224 -17.24 3.79 -5.49
N GLU A 225 -18.41 4.39 -5.28
CA GLU A 225 -19.62 3.68 -4.83
C GLU A 225 -20.25 2.86 -5.96
N SER A 226 -20.21 3.36 -7.19
CA SER A 226 -20.86 2.72 -8.34
C SER A 226 -19.99 1.68 -9.05
N CYS A 227 -18.67 1.74 -8.81
CA CYS A 227 -17.67 0.84 -9.36
C CYS A 227 -16.90 0.29 -8.17
N ASN A 228 -16.94 -1.03 -7.95
CA ASN A 228 -16.20 -1.68 -6.86
C ASN A 228 -14.68 -1.71 -7.17
N ALA A 229 -14.10 -0.53 -7.39
CA ALA A 229 -12.73 -0.27 -7.77
C ALA A 229 -12.18 0.85 -6.90
N GLU A 230 -10.95 0.67 -6.45
CA GLU A 230 -10.22 1.66 -5.68
C GLU A 230 -9.61 2.69 -6.61
N ILE A 231 -9.71 3.96 -6.22
CA ILE A 231 -9.21 5.06 -7.02
C ILE A 231 -8.25 5.89 -6.20
N PHE A 232 -7.01 5.98 -6.68
CA PHE A 232 -5.91 6.70 -6.05
C PHE A 232 -5.42 7.83 -6.94
N PHE A 233 -4.84 8.84 -6.29
CA PHE A 233 -4.27 10.04 -6.92
C PHE A 233 -2.83 10.21 -6.46
N GLY A 234 -1.94 10.71 -7.31
CA GLY A 234 -0.55 10.99 -6.93
C GLY A 234 -0.44 11.98 -5.76
N GLY A 235 -1.38 12.93 -5.68
CA GLY A 235 -1.37 13.99 -4.67
C GLY A 235 -0.19 14.95 -4.86
N ALA A 236 0.25 15.61 -3.79
CA ALA A 236 1.34 16.60 -3.86
C ALA A 236 2.74 16.00 -4.11
N LYS A 237 2.90 14.68 -3.94
CA LYS A 237 4.21 13.97 -4.05
C LYS A 237 4.28 12.96 -5.19
N GLY A 238 3.16 12.64 -5.82
CA GLY A 238 3.08 11.75 -7.00
C GLY A 238 2.66 12.53 -8.25
N PRO A 239 2.44 11.84 -9.38
CA PRO A 239 2.08 12.51 -10.64
C PRO A 239 0.72 13.21 -10.50
N PRO A 240 0.66 14.54 -10.69
CA PRO A 240 -0.56 15.33 -10.46
C PRO A 240 -1.60 15.15 -11.58
N ASP A 241 -1.19 14.55 -12.69
CA ASP A 241 -1.92 14.36 -13.94
C ASP A 241 -2.36 12.91 -14.17
N LYS A 242 -2.21 12.03 -13.17
CA LYS A 242 -2.59 10.61 -13.29
C LYS A 242 -3.53 10.14 -12.20
N VAL A 243 -4.44 9.26 -12.59
CA VAL A 243 -5.38 8.55 -11.71
C VAL A 243 -5.11 7.07 -11.81
N PHE A 244 -5.00 6.40 -10.67
CA PHE A 244 -4.71 4.97 -10.57
C PHE A 244 -5.96 4.24 -10.12
N LEU A 245 -6.36 3.21 -10.87
CA LEU A 245 -7.54 2.42 -10.61
C LEU A 245 -7.12 0.97 -10.32
N ILE A 246 -7.47 0.45 -9.15
CA ILE A 246 -7.16 -0.94 -8.75
C ILE A 246 -8.47 -1.68 -8.45
N GLY A 247 -8.60 -2.89 -8.97
CA GLY A 247 -9.74 -3.76 -8.65
C GLY A 247 -10.10 -4.70 -9.81
N PRO A 248 -11.28 -5.33 -9.77
CA PRO A 248 -11.68 -6.29 -10.78
C PRO A 248 -11.76 -5.68 -12.18
N VAL A 249 -11.29 -6.41 -13.21
CA VAL A 249 -11.15 -5.90 -14.59
C VAL A 249 -12.38 -5.15 -15.09
N LYS A 250 -13.57 -5.73 -14.91
CA LYS A 250 -14.84 -5.15 -15.38
C LYS A 250 -15.16 -3.83 -14.67
N GLN A 251 -14.91 -3.75 -13.37
CA GLN A 251 -15.19 -2.57 -12.55
C GLN A 251 -14.19 -1.45 -12.83
N VAL A 252 -12.91 -1.79 -13.00
CA VAL A 252 -11.86 -0.84 -13.38
C VAL A 252 -12.16 -0.21 -14.75
N ARG A 253 -12.53 -1.02 -15.76
CA ARG A 253 -12.89 -0.48 -17.08
C ARG A 253 -14.16 0.38 -17.06
N LYS A 254 -15.15 0.01 -16.24
CA LYS A 254 -16.36 0.82 -16.02
C LYS A 254 -16.00 2.18 -15.40
N ALA A 255 -15.20 2.18 -14.34
CA ALA A 255 -14.73 3.40 -13.69
C ALA A 255 -13.93 4.28 -14.67
N GLU A 256 -13.03 3.68 -15.44
CA GLU A 256 -12.24 4.38 -16.46
C GLU A 256 -13.12 5.07 -17.51
N ALA A 257 -14.14 4.38 -18.03
CA ALA A 257 -15.09 4.96 -18.98
C ALA A 257 -15.85 6.17 -18.40
N ILE A 258 -16.29 6.07 -17.14
CA ILE A 258 -16.98 7.17 -16.45
C ILE A 258 -16.03 8.37 -16.26
N LEU A 259 -14.79 8.12 -15.85
CA LEU A 259 -13.79 9.17 -15.65
C LEU A 259 -13.42 9.86 -16.98
N ARG A 260 -13.20 9.09 -18.05
CA ARG A 260 -12.95 9.61 -19.41
C ARG A 260 -14.10 10.48 -19.89
N GLY A 261 -15.35 10.04 -19.72
CA GLY A 261 -16.53 10.82 -20.10
C GLY A 261 -16.61 12.18 -19.39
N ARG A 262 -16.16 12.28 -18.13
CA ARG A 262 -16.14 13.54 -17.37
C ARG A 262 -15.02 14.50 -17.79
N MET A 263 -14.00 14.01 -18.47
CA MET A 263 -12.87 14.82 -18.95
C MET A 263 -13.12 15.43 -20.33
N MET A 264 -14.04 14.85 -21.12
CA MET A 264 -14.46 15.40 -22.40
C MET A 264 -15.13 16.77 -22.17
N ASP A 265 -14.84 17.72 -23.07
CA ASP A 265 -15.60 18.96 -23.13
C ASP A 265 -16.94 18.66 -23.81
N LEU A 266 -18.03 18.96 -23.08
CA LEU A 266 -19.36 19.10 -23.65
C LEU A 266 -19.51 20.52 -24.19
#